data_AF-A0A2J0KPX0-F1
#
_entry.id   AF-A0A2J0KPX0-F1
#
_cell.length_a   1.000
_cell.length_b   1.000
_cell.length_c   1.000
_cell.angle_alpha   90.00
_cell.angle_beta   90.00
_cell.angle_gamma   90.00
#
_symmetry.space_group_name_H-M   'P 1'
#
loop_
_entity.id
_entity.type
_entity.pdbx_description
1 polymer ?
#
loop_
_entity_poly.entity_id
_entity_poly.type
_entity_poly.pdbx_seq_one_letter_code
_entity_poly.pdbx_strand_id
1 'polypeptide(L)'
;MTNEDSFDVAIIGAGITGLVAANYLAKDGLRVLLLEQHTALGGCCSYFSRRGFTFDCGAHSLGSFRPGGQFTRVFKDLGLTNSFSINKAPISDTVIMKNFEANFSGEKFQFVEELSKHFPS
;
A
#
# COMPACT_ATOMS: atom_id res chain seq x y z
N MET A 1 -37.10 21.14 -1.76
CA MET A 1 -36.12 20.98 -0.67
C MET A 1 -35.02 20.08 -1.19
N THR A 2 -33.88 20.65 -1.58
CA THR A 2 -32.68 19.85 -1.85
C THR A 2 -32.14 19.38 -0.51
N ASN A 3 -32.06 18.06 -0.32
CA ASN A 3 -31.60 17.48 0.94
C ASN A 3 -30.09 17.76 1.06
N GLU A 4 -29.71 18.84 1.75
CA GLU A 4 -28.30 19.25 1.92
C GLU A 4 -27.47 18.16 2.64
N ASP A 5 -28.13 17.26 3.37
CA ASP A 5 -27.56 16.11 4.08
C ASP A 5 -27.46 14.82 3.25
N SER A 6 -27.76 14.83 1.95
CA SER A 6 -27.61 13.63 1.12
C SER A 6 -26.17 13.39 0.69
N PHE A 7 -25.77 12.13 0.58
CA PHE A 7 -24.49 11.73 0.00
C PHE A 7 -24.75 11.03 -1.33
N ASP A 8 -23.83 11.20 -2.28
CA ASP A 8 -23.92 10.56 -3.60
C ASP A 8 -23.38 9.12 -3.54
N VAL A 9 -22.38 8.88 -2.68
CA VAL A 9 -21.75 7.56 -2.50
C VAL A 9 -21.49 7.31 -1.01
N ALA A 10 -21.82 6.11 -0.54
CA ALA A 10 -21.39 5.62 0.77
C ALA A 10 -20.31 4.54 0.61
N ILE A 11 -19.23 4.64 1.39
CA ILE A 11 -18.13 3.68 1.45
C ILE A 11 -18.03 3.15 2.87
N ILE A 12 -18.05 1.83 3.01
CA ILE A 12 -17.92 1.14 4.29
C ILE A 12 -16.51 0.55 4.41
N GLY A 13 -15.76 1.01 5.41
CA GLY A 13 -14.38 0.66 5.68
C GLY A 13 -13.39 1.73 5.24
N ALA A 14 -12.67 2.32 6.19
CA ALA A 14 -11.60 3.29 5.94
C ALA A 14 -10.22 2.61 5.86
N GLY A 15 -10.15 1.47 5.17
CA GLY A 15 -8.89 0.87 4.75
C GLY A 15 -8.25 1.66 3.60
N ILE A 16 -7.03 1.28 3.20
CA ILE A 16 -6.30 1.97 2.11
C ILE A 16 -7.13 2.08 0.82
N THR A 17 -7.88 1.05 0.45
CA THR A 17 -8.73 1.06 -0.74
C THR A 17 -9.92 2.01 -0.61
N GLY A 18 -10.60 2.01 0.55
CA GLY A 18 -11.72 2.90 0.83
C GLY A 18 -11.31 4.37 0.88
N LEU A 19 -10.17 4.66 1.52
CA LEU A 19 -9.58 6.00 1.57
C LEU A 19 -9.21 6.52 0.18
N VAL A 20 -8.57 5.68 -0.64
CA VAL A 20 -8.21 6.02 -2.02
C VAL A 20 -9.48 6.28 -2.85
N ALA A 21 -10.45 5.36 -2.83
CA ALA A 21 -11.70 5.51 -3.56
C ALA A 21 -12.47 6.77 -3.14
N ALA A 22 -12.59 7.03 -1.84
CA ALA A 22 -13.24 8.23 -1.32
C ALA A 22 -12.58 9.51 -1.84
N ASN A 23 -11.25 9.54 -1.87
CA ASN A 23 -10.51 10.71 -2.36
C ASN A 23 -10.72 10.95 -3.85
N TYR A 24 -10.68 9.91 -4.69
CA TYR A 24 -10.93 10.08 -6.13
C TYR A 24 -12.37 10.54 -6.41
N LEU A 25 -13.36 9.93 -5.75
CA LEU A 25 -14.77 10.32 -5.91
C LEU A 25 -15.02 11.75 -5.42
N ALA A 26 -14.44 12.14 -4.29
CA ALA A 26 -14.53 13.50 -3.78
C ALA A 26 -13.86 14.53 -4.71
N LYS A 27 -12.73 14.16 -5.34
CA LYS A 27 -12.07 15.00 -6.36
C LYS A 27 -12.92 15.22 -7.60
N ASP A 28 -13.75 14.23 -7.96
CA ASP A 28 -14.73 14.32 -9.04
C ASP A 28 -16.01 15.08 -8.62
N GLY A 29 -16.04 15.67 -7.42
CA GLY A 29 -17.12 16.52 -6.94
C GLY A 29 -18.27 15.80 -6.25
N LEU A 30 -18.16 14.49 -6.00
CA LEU A 30 -19.19 13.72 -5.31
C LEU A 30 -19.11 13.93 -3.79
N ARG A 31 -20.27 14.02 -3.13
CA ARG A 31 -20.37 13.99 -1.66
C ARG A 31 -20.28 12.55 -1.19
N VAL A 32 -19.15 12.19 -0.59
CA VAL A 32 -18.86 10.82 -0.14
C VAL A 32 -19.03 10.69 1.37
N LEU A 33 -19.83 9.71 1.80
CA LEU A 33 -19.89 9.26 3.19
C LEU A 33 -18.95 8.07 3.39
N LEU A 34 -17.86 8.26 4.12
CA LEU A 34 -16.95 7.19 4.51
C LEU A 34 -17.21 6.78 5.96
N LEU A 35 -17.51 5.51 6.19
CA LEU A 35 -17.79 4.96 7.51
C LEU A 35 -16.73 3.94 7.92
N GLU A 36 -16.23 4.03 9.15
CA GLU A 36 -15.31 3.08 9.75
C GLU A 36 -15.81 2.73 11.15
N GLN A 37 -15.83 1.44 11.46
CA GLN A 37 -16.27 0.97 12.78
C GLN A 37 -15.17 1.12 13.84
N HIS A 38 -13.90 1.11 13.42
CA HIS A 38 -12.76 1.20 14.31
C HIS A 38 -12.39 2.66 14.62
N THR A 39 -11.72 2.89 15.75
CA THR A 39 -11.29 4.24 16.16
C THR A 39 -10.08 4.76 15.36
N ALA A 40 -9.47 3.91 14.54
CA ALA A 40 -8.30 4.22 13.74
C ALA A 40 -8.54 3.84 12.28
N LEU A 41 -8.04 4.67 11.38
CA LEU A 41 -8.11 4.43 9.94
C LEU A 41 -7.00 3.46 9.49
N GLY A 42 -7.12 2.94 8.28
CA GLY A 42 -6.08 2.14 7.62
C GLY A 42 -6.41 0.66 7.48
N GLY A 43 -7.36 0.13 8.25
CA GLY A 43 -7.74 -1.31 8.19
C GLY A 43 -6.53 -2.21 8.43
N CYS A 44 -6.22 -3.13 7.50
CA CYS A 44 -5.02 -3.97 7.56
C CYS A 44 -3.69 -3.19 7.47
N CYS A 45 -3.73 -1.93 7.00
CA CYS A 45 -2.60 -1.00 6.99
C CYS A 45 -2.62 -0.03 8.19
N SER A 46 -3.43 -0.32 9.22
CA SER A 46 -3.42 0.46 10.47
C SER A 46 -2.22 0.09 11.35
N TYR A 47 -2.03 0.89 12.39
CA TYR A 47 -1.00 0.70 13.41
C TYR A 47 -1.59 0.87 14.80
N PHE A 48 -0.87 0.40 15.82
CA PHE A 48 -1.15 0.70 17.22
C PHE A 48 0.16 0.99 17.97
N SER A 49 0.05 1.75 19.06
CA SER A 49 1.20 2.05 19.92
C SER A 49 1.09 1.36 21.26
N ARG A 50 2.19 0.75 21.73
CA ARG A 50 2.26 0.08 23.03
C ARG A 50 3.64 0.29 23.64
N ARG A 51 3.68 0.80 24.88
CA ARG A 51 4.91 1.03 25.66
C ARG A 51 5.96 1.87 24.91
N GLY A 52 5.52 2.91 24.19
CA GLY A 52 6.41 3.82 23.44
C GLY A 52 6.87 3.30 22.07
N PHE A 53 6.41 2.11 21.65
CA PHE A 53 6.68 1.56 20.32
C PHE A 53 5.42 1.57 19.47
N THR A 54 5.58 1.74 18.16
CA THR A 54 4.49 1.64 17.18
C THR A 54 4.65 0.34 16.38
N PHE A 55 3.54 -0.36 16.19
CA PHE A 55 3.47 -1.65 15.53
C PHE A 55 2.43 -1.60 14.42
N ASP A 56 2.76 -2.17 13.27
CA ASP A 56 1.79 -2.36 12.20
C ASP A 56 0.86 -3.54 12.53
N CYS A 57 -0.43 -3.41 12.19
CA CYS A 57 -1.41 -4.46 12.43
C CYS A 57 -1.29 -5.63 11.44
N GLY A 58 -0.80 -5.38 10.22
CA GLY A 58 -0.70 -6.44 9.20
C GLY A 58 0.16 -6.09 7.98
N ALA A 59 0.21 -4.83 7.58
CA ALA A 59 1.09 -4.38 6.51
C ALA A 59 2.54 -4.32 7.01
N HIS A 60 3.44 -5.12 6.44
CA HIS A 60 4.87 -5.15 6.81
C HIS A 60 5.81 -4.79 5.64
N SER A 61 5.30 -4.82 4.41
CA SER A 61 6.03 -4.41 3.21
C SER A 61 5.05 -3.93 2.15
N LEU A 62 5.44 -2.91 1.38
CA LEU A 62 4.65 -2.37 0.28
C LEU A 62 5.48 -2.37 -1.00
N GLY A 63 4.94 -2.98 -2.06
CA GLY A 63 5.55 -2.99 -3.38
C GLY A 63 5.14 -1.79 -4.24
N SER A 64 5.31 -1.88 -5.56
CA SER A 64 4.68 -0.98 -6.54
C SER A 64 5.03 0.52 -6.46
N PHE A 65 6.17 0.87 -5.85
CA PHE A 65 6.70 2.25 -5.81
C PHE A 65 7.72 2.58 -6.92
N ARG A 66 7.96 1.67 -7.86
CA ARG A 66 8.79 1.96 -9.05
C ARG A 66 8.15 3.08 -9.91
N PRO A 67 8.90 3.73 -10.81
CA PRO A 67 8.31 4.61 -11.82
C PRO A 67 7.20 3.90 -12.59
N GLY A 68 6.02 4.51 -12.66
CA GLY A 68 4.83 3.89 -13.26
C GLY A 68 4.25 2.72 -12.46
N GLY A 69 4.62 2.55 -11.18
CA GLY A 69 3.96 1.65 -10.25
C GLY A 69 2.59 2.18 -9.79
N GLN A 70 1.75 1.30 -9.24
CA GLN A 70 0.38 1.65 -8.86
C GLN A 70 0.37 2.62 -7.68
N PHE A 71 1.18 2.37 -6.65
CA PHE A 71 1.26 3.29 -5.51
C PHE A 71 1.93 4.61 -5.90
N THR A 72 2.97 4.59 -6.75
CA THR A 72 3.56 5.83 -7.28
C THR A 72 2.53 6.72 -7.96
N ARG A 73 1.63 6.13 -8.78
CA ARG A 73 0.55 6.87 -9.44
C ARG A 73 -0.47 7.42 -8.44
N VAL A 74 -1.02 6.55 -7.58
CA VAL A 74 -2.03 6.96 -6.60
C VAL A 74 -1.52 8.07 -5.68
N PHE A 75 -0.31 7.93 -5.14
CA PHE A 75 0.25 8.97 -4.26
C PHE A 75 0.51 10.27 -5.02
N LYS A 76 0.96 10.21 -6.27
CA LYS A 76 1.12 11.41 -7.11
C LYS A 76 -0.23 12.10 -7.35
N ASP A 77 -1.23 11.34 -7.79
CA ASP A 77 -2.56 11.86 -8.09
C ASP A 77 -3.20 12.48 -6.85
N LEU A 78 -2.97 11.90 -5.68
CA LEU A 78 -3.44 12.40 -4.39
C LEU A 78 -2.59 13.52 -3.79
N GLY A 79 -1.48 13.92 -4.43
CA GLY A 79 -0.59 14.98 -3.94
C GLY A 79 0.25 14.59 -2.72
N LEU A 80 0.44 13.28 -2.50
CA LEU A 80 1.10 12.70 -1.33
C LEU A 80 2.57 12.33 -1.57
N THR A 81 3.14 12.60 -2.75
CA THR A 81 4.51 12.19 -3.11
C THR A 81 5.57 12.58 -2.06
N ASN A 82 5.39 13.73 -1.40
CA ASN A 82 6.33 14.27 -0.43
C ASN A 82 5.93 14.02 1.03
N SER A 83 4.88 13.23 1.28
CA SER A 83 4.36 12.99 2.64
C SER A 83 5.01 11.79 3.34
N PHE A 84 5.96 11.11 2.69
CA PHE A 84 6.58 9.89 3.20
C PHE A 84 7.97 9.68 2.62
N SER A 85 8.75 8.82 3.27
CA SER A 85 10.06 8.36 2.78
C SER A 85 9.98 6.88 2.47
N ILE A 86 10.53 6.47 1.32
CA ILE A 86 10.59 5.08 0.90
C ILE A 86 11.95 4.52 1.26
N ASN A 87 11.96 3.52 2.15
CA ASN A 87 13.15 2.72 2.43
C ASN A 87 13.05 1.42 1.63
N LYS A 88 13.89 1.29 0.59
CA LYS A 88 13.91 0.09 -0.25
C LYS A 88 14.85 -0.95 0.35
N ALA A 89 14.32 -2.15 0.62
CA ALA A 89 15.14 -3.30 0.98
C ALA A 89 15.98 -3.75 -0.24
N PRO A 90 17.29 -4.03 -0.07
CA PRO A 90 18.13 -4.56 -1.15
C PRO A 90 17.64 -5.92 -1.66
N ILE A 91 17.20 -6.79 -0.74
CA ILE A 91 16.59 -8.09 -1.01
C ILE A 91 15.18 -8.04 -0.42
N SER A 92 14.17 -8.36 -1.23
CA SER A 92 12.79 -8.42 -0.76
C SER A 92 12.50 -9.73 -0.03
N ASP A 93 12.99 -10.84 -0.59
CA ASP A 93 12.68 -12.19 -0.11
C ASP A 93 13.89 -13.10 -0.30
N THR A 94 14.13 -14.00 0.64
CA THR A 94 15.09 -15.08 0.50
C THR A 94 14.36 -16.40 0.62
N VAL A 95 14.48 -17.27 -0.38
CA VAL A 95 13.92 -18.62 -0.33
C VAL A 95 15.02 -19.57 0.13
N ILE A 96 14.78 -20.25 1.26
CA ILE A 96 15.71 -21.22 1.84
C ILE A 96 15.02 -22.58 1.88
N MET A 97 15.63 -23.56 1.23
CA MET A 97 15.23 -24.96 1.24
C MET A 97 16.48 -25.83 1.49
N LYS A 98 16.28 -27.13 1.73
CA LYS A 98 17.35 -28.05 2.17
C LYS A 98 18.65 -27.94 1.36
N ASN A 99 18.57 -27.76 0.04
CA ASN A 99 19.72 -27.65 -0.87
C ASN A 99 19.54 -26.48 -1.87
N PHE A 100 18.77 -25.46 -1.51
CA PHE A 100 18.49 -24.34 -2.40
C PHE A 100 18.35 -23.06 -1.59
N GLU A 101 19.12 -22.05 -1.96
CA GLU A 101 19.02 -20.71 -1.40
C GLU A 101 19.04 -19.71 -2.57
N ALA A 102 18.04 -18.84 -2.63
CA ALA A 102 17.96 -17.80 -3.65
C ALA A 102 17.49 -16.48 -3.04
N ASN A 103 18.16 -15.40 -3.41
CA ASN A 103 17.86 -14.04 -2.96
C ASN A 103 17.12 -13.24 -4.04
N PHE A 104 15.88 -12.87 -3.75
CA PHE A 104 15.07 -12.07 -4.67
C PHE A 104 15.20 -10.59 -4.36
N SER A 105 15.77 -9.87 -5.32
CA SER A 105 15.82 -8.42 -5.33
C SER A 105 14.58 -7.83 -6.00
N GLY A 106 14.18 -6.63 -5.56
CA GLY A 106 13.21 -5.81 -6.28
C GLY A 106 13.74 -5.25 -7.62
N GLU A 107 15.02 -5.44 -7.92
CA GLU A 107 15.64 -5.09 -9.21
C GLU A 107 15.52 -6.22 -10.22
N LYS A 108 14.92 -5.92 -11.38
CA LYS A 108 14.63 -6.91 -12.43
C LYS A 108 15.89 -7.67 -12.89
N PHE A 109 17.00 -6.95 -13.08
CA PHE A 109 18.23 -7.57 -13.58
C PHE A 109 18.81 -8.57 -12.56
N GLN A 110 18.94 -8.15 -11.29
CA GLN A 110 19.44 -9.00 -10.21
C GLN A 110 18.54 -10.20 -9.97
N PHE A 111 17.21 -10.01 -10.07
CA PHE A 111 16.24 -11.10 -9.95
C PHE A 111 16.44 -12.17 -11.04
N VAL A 112 16.61 -11.75 -12.29
CA VAL A 112 16.86 -12.67 -13.42
C VAL A 112 18.21 -13.36 -13.25
N GLU A 113 19.26 -12.60 -12.93
CA GLU A 113 20.61 -13.13 -12.69
C GLU A 113 20.62 -14.21 -11.59
N GLU A 114 19.91 -13.97 -10.49
CA GLU A 114 19.79 -14.94 -9.41
C GLU A 114 19.09 -16.23 -9.87
N LEU A 115 17.95 -16.12 -10.57
CA LEU A 115 17.23 -17.29 -11.07
C LEU A 115 18.06 -18.10 -12.06
N SER A 116 18.83 -17.43 -12.94
CA SER A 116 19.68 -18.10 -13.92
C SER A 116 20.80 -18.95 -13.29
N LYS A 117 21.17 -18.73 -12.02
CA LYS A 117 22.12 -19.59 -11.30
C LYS A 117 21.54 -20.97 -10.98
N HIS A 118 20.22 -21.07 -10.87
CA HIS A 118 19.54 -22.25 -10.33
C HIS A 118 18.70 -23.02 -11.34
N PHE A 119 18.24 -22.37 -12.41
CA PHE A 119 17.43 -23.01 -13.46
C PHE A 119 18.20 -23.00 -14.79
N PRO A 120 18.39 -24.15 -15.46
CA PRO A 120 19.07 -24.19 -16.75
C PRO A 120 18.30 -23.40 -17.82
N SER A 121 19.06 -22.78 -18.73
CA SER A 121 18.61 -22.08 -19.94
C SER A 121 17.99 -23.01 -20.97
#